data_AF-A0A932CWT3-F1
#
_entry.id   AF-A0A932CWT3-F1
#
_cell.length_a   1.000
_cell.length_b   1.000
_cell.length_c   1.000
_cell.angle_alpha   90.00
_cell.angle_beta   90.00
_cell.angle_gamma   90.00
#
_symmetry.space_group_name_H-M   'P 1'
#
loop_
_entity.id
_entity.type
_entity.pdbx_description
1 polymer ?
#
loop_
_entity_poly.entity_id
_entity_poly.type
_entity_poly.pdbx_seq_one_letter_code
_entity_poly.pdbx_strand_id
1 'polypeptide(L)'
;DSDSDSDTDGDGDGDGDGDGDGDGDGDGDGDGDGDGDGDADQCTDDLDCVPAQCCHPDACVPAAEAPECNGIFCTDECRQGTMDCGAGHCGCEQGACVVVAGLGGVR
;
A
#
# COMPACT_ATOMS: atom_id res chain seq x y z
N ASP A 1 -55.73 37.98 -14.54
CA ASP A 1 -55.13 37.35 -15.73
C ASP A 1 -53.95 38.17 -16.22
N SER A 2 -52.76 37.87 -15.73
CA SER A 2 -51.51 38.42 -16.27
C SER A 2 -50.39 37.47 -15.87
N ASP A 3 -50.20 36.45 -16.72
CA ASP A 3 -49.06 35.54 -16.66
C ASP A 3 -47.90 36.18 -17.43
N SER A 4 -46.75 36.31 -16.77
CA SER A 4 -45.50 36.73 -17.41
C SER A 4 -44.43 35.76 -16.94
N ASP A 5 -44.03 34.91 -17.88
CA ASP A 5 -42.93 33.97 -17.75
C ASP A 5 -41.60 34.71 -17.66
N SER A 6 -40.73 34.25 -16.77
CA SER A 6 -39.31 34.54 -16.84
C SER A 6 -38.55 33.31 -16.33
N ASP A 7 -37.94 32.63 -17.30
CA ASP A 7 -37.02 31.52 -17.12
C ASP A 7 -35.79 31.98 -16.32
N THR A 8 -35.37 31.16 -15.36
CA THR A 8 -33.98 31.14 -14.89
C THR A 8 -33.67 29.75 -14.39
N ASP A 9 -32.86 29.04 -15.18
CA ASP A 9 -32.31 27.74 -14.86
C ASP A 9 -31.08 27.88 -13.95
N GLY A 10 -31.00 27.00 -12.96
CA GLY A 10 -29.73 26.50 -12.45
C GLY A 10 -29.39 26.90 -11.02
N ASP A 11 -29.98 26.19 -10.05
CA ASP A 11 -29.36 26.02 -8.74
C ASP A 11 -29.31 24.52 -8.46
N GLY A 12 -28.09 23.99 -8.43
CA GLY A 12 -27.82 22.61 -8.10
C GLY A 12 -27.76 22.45 -6.59
N ASP A 13 -28.52 21.49 -6.08
CA ASP A 13 -28.32 20.94 -4.74
C ASP A 13 -28.49 19.42 -4.87
N GLY A 14 -27.35 18.73 -5.00
CA GLY A 14 -27.30 17.28 -4.99
C GLY A 14 -27.41 16.77 -3.55
N ASP A 15 -28.62 16.78 -3.01
CA ASP A 15 -28.95 16.11 -1.75
C ASP A 15 -29.14 14.61 -2.01
N GLY A 16 -28.02 13.89 -2.09
CA GLY A 16 -27.99 12.44 -2.25
C GLY A 16 -28.14 11.72 -0.92
N ASP A 17 -29.32 11.78 -0.31
CA ASP A 17 -29.72 10.89 0.78
C ASP A 17 -29.95 9.48 0.23
N GLY A 18 -28.86 8.72 0.09
CA GLY A 18 -28.88 7.35 -0.41
C GLY A 18 -28.88 6.32 0.72
N ASP A 19 -30.04 6.10 1.34
CA ASP A 19 -30.32 4.89 2.14
C ASP A 19 -30.36 3.68 1.21
N GLY A 20 -29.18 3.18 0.84
CA GLY A 20 -29.01 2.03 -0.03
C GLY A 20 -28.92 0.74 0.77
N ASP A 21 -30.07 0.17 1.15
CA ASP A 21 -30.22 -1.25 1.46
C ASP A 21 -30.03 -2.03 0.15
N GLY A 22 -28.79 -2.07 -0.33
CA GLY A 22 -28.42 -2.78 -1.54
C GLY A 22 -28.17 -4.24 -1.22
N ASP A 23 -29.21 -5.06 -1.36
CA ASP A 23 -29.08 -6.48 -1.68
C ASP A 23 -28.42 -6.58 -3.07
N GLY A 24 -27.12 -6.27 -3.11
CA GLY A 24 -26.31 -6.38 -4.31
C GLY A 24 -25.99 -7.84 -4.51
N ASP A 25 -26.88 -8.55 -5.21
CA ASP A 25 -26.50 -9.67 -6.07
C ASP A 25 -25.58 -9.12 -7.18
N GLY A 26 -24.39 -8.70 -6.77
CA GLY A 26 -23.33 -8.32 -7.67
C GLY A 26 -22.85 -9.59 -8.32
N ASP A 27 -23.47 -9.92 -9.45
CA ASP A 27 -22.82 -10.62 -10.56
C ASP A 27 -21.64 -9.74 -11.00
N GLY A 28 -20.64 -9.63 -10.13
CA GLY A 28 -19.35 -9.10 -10.47
C GLY A 28 -18.75 -10.10 -11.43
N ASP A 29 -19.04 -9.91 -12.72
CA ASP A 29 -18.14 -10.23 -13.82
C ASP A 29 -16.86 -9.39 -13.60
N GLY A 30 -16.19 -9.65 -12.48
CA GLY A 30 -14.82 -9.24 -12.29
C GLY A 30 -14.06 -10.09 -13.26
N ASP A 31 -13.89 -9.58 -14.47
CA ASP A 31 -12.79 -9.89 -15.37
C ASP A 31 -11.50 -9.53 -14.62
N GLY A 32 -11.23 -10.27 -13.55
CA GLY A 32 -9.99 -10.28 -12.82
C GLY A 32 -8.96 -11.02 -13.66
N ASP A 33 -8.76 -10.57 -14.90
CA ASP A 33 -7.65 -10.96 -15.77
C ASP A 33 -6.33 -10.31 -15.28
N GLY A 34 -6.20 -10.20 -13.96
CA GLY A 34 -4.97 -9.92 -13.26
C GLY A 34 -4.35 -11.22 -12.79
N ASP A 35 -4.29 -12.23 -13.66
CA ASP A 35 -3.37 -13.37 -13.59
C ASP A 35 -1.94 -12.82 -13.76
N GLY A 36 -1.52 -11.94 -12.86
CA GLY A 36 -0.16 -11.52 -12.66
C GLY A 36 0.64 -12.60 -11.94
N ASP A 37 0.34 -13.89 -12.16
CA ASP A 37 1.19 -15.04 -11.83
C ASP A 37 2.37 -15.11 -12.80
N GLY A 38 2.87 -13.96 -13.24
CA GLY A 38 4.25 -13.87 -13.64
C GLY A 38 5.02 -13.91 -12.33
N ASP A 39 5.81 -14.97 -12.13
CA ASP A 39 7.01 -14.95 -11.28
C ASP A 39 7.97 -13.87 -11.82
N ALA A 40 7.52 -12.62 -11.88
CA ALA A 40 8.31 -11.46 -12.18
C ALA A 40 9.12 -11.24 -10.92
N ASP A 41 10.45 -11.27 -11.08
CA ASP A 41 11.37 -10.95 -10.00
C ASP A 41 10.89 -9.64 -9.34
N GLN A 42 10.61 -9.71 -8.03
CA GLN A 42 10.16 -8.60 -7.20
C GLN A 42 11.21 -7.49 -7.12
N CYS A 43 12.46 -7.84 -7.41
CA CYS A 43 13.63 -6.98 -7.34
C CYS A 43 14.69 -7.49 -8.32
N THR A 44 15.57 -6.58 -8.75
CA THR A 44 16.77 -6.90 -9.54
C THR A 44 18.05 -6.51 -8.81
N ASP A 45 17.98 -5.50 -7.95
CA ASP A 45 19.06 -5.01 -7.11
C ASP A 45 18.54 -4.79 -5.67
N ASP A 46 19.46 -4.74 -4.69
CA ASP A 46 19.10 -4.51 -3.28
C ASP A 46 18.32 -3.21 -3.06
N LEU A 47 18.52 -2.21 -3.92
CA LEU A 47 17.84 -0.92 -3.86
C LEU A 47 16.36 -0.99 -4.24
N ASP A 48 15.93 -2.08 -4.87
CA ASP A 48 14.52 -2.33 -5.19
C ASP A 48 13.75 -2.82 -3.96
N CYS A 49 14.43 -3.10 -2.85
CA CYS A 49 13.84 -3.62 -1.62
C CYS A 49 13.87 -2.58 -0.51
N VAL A 50 12.75 -2.45 0.20
CA VAL A 50 12.58 -1.51 1.31
C VAL A 50 11.97 -2.21 2.51
N PRO A 51 12.08 -1.63 3.72
CA PRO A 51 11.45 -2.19 4.90
C PRO A 51 9.92 -2.28 4.79
N ALA A 52 9.35 -3.40 5.20
CA ALA A 52 7.90 -3.62 5.21
C ALA A 52 7.18 -2.82 6.30
N GLN A 53 7.92 -2.38 7.32
CA GLN A 53 7.40 -1.63 8.45
C GLN A 53 8.18 -0.33 8.65
N CYS A 54 7.49 0.71 9.09
CA CYS A 54 8.11 2.01 9.33
C CYS A 54 8.99 2.06 10.58
N CYS A 55 8.70 1.22 11.57
CA CYS A 55 9.45 1.20 12.82
C CYS A 55 9.77 -0.24 13.20
N HIS A 56 11.04 -0.51 13.49
CA HIS A 56 11.55 -1.83 13.86
C HIS A 56 11.24 -2.91 12.82
N PRO A 57 11.59 -2.69 11.55
CA PRO A 57 11.25 -3.63 10.52
C PRO A 57 12.06 -4.92 10.64
N ASP A 58 11.38 -6.03 10.41
CA ASP A 58 11.91 -7.39 10.42
C ASP A 58 11.66 -8.12 9.09
N ALA A 59 11.06 -7.42 8.12
CA ALA A 59 10.73 -7.91 6.80
C ALA A 59 10.99 -6.85 5.72
N CYS A 60 11.11 -7.30 4.48
CA CYS A 60 11.34 -6.47 3.31
C CYS A 60 10.24 -6.69 2.28
N VAL A 61 9.93 -5.64 1.53
CA VAL A 61 8.98 -5.63 0.42
C VAL A 61 9.59 -4.91 -0.78
N PRO A 62 9.05 -5.10 -1.99
CA PRO A 62 9.43 -4.29 -3.14
C PRO A 62 9.19 -2.81 -2.87
N ALA A 63 10.01 -1.94 -3.46
CA ALA A 63 9.85 -0.49 -3.33
C ALA A 63 8.48 0.01 -3.84
N ALA A 64 7.85 -0.71 -4.76
CA ALA A 64 6.49 -0.44 -5.23
C ALA A 64 5.42 -0.66 -4.13
N GLU A 65 5.72 -1.47 -3.12
CA GLU A 65 4.85 -1.81 -2.00
C GLU A 65 5.28 -1.13 -0.69
N ALA A 66 6.15 -0.12 -0.79
CA ALA A 66 6.68 0.61 0.35
C ALA A 66 5.55 1.21 1.22
N PRO A 67 5.61 1.05 2.56
CA PRO A 67 4.66 1.73 3.44
C PRO A 67 4.93 3.25 3.48
N GLU A 68 3.86 4.03 3.61
CA GLU A 68 3.95 5.48 3.82
C GLU A 68 4.37 5.80 5.26
N CYS A 69 5.67 6.08 5.46
CA CYS A 69 6.23 6.35 6.79
C CYS A 69 6.26 7.85 7.17
N ASN A 70 5.70 8.71 6.33
CA ASN A 70 5.69 10.15 6.54
C ASN A 70 4.88 10.52 7.81
N GLY A 71 5.53 11.22 8.76
CA GLY A 71 4.89 11.65 10.01
C GLY A 71 4.78 10.57 11.09
N ILE A 72 5.35 9.38 10.87
CA ILE A 72 5.47 8.36 11.89
C ILE A 72 6.69 8.66 12.78
N PHE A 73 6.47 8.67 14.09
CA PHE A 73 7.51 8.82 15.09
C PHE A 73 7.82 7.45 15.69
N CYS A 74 8.98 6.90 15.33
CA CYS A 74 9.44 5.63 15.87
C CYS A 74 10.06 5.80 17.26
N THR A 75 10.07 4.71 18.03
CA THR A 75 10.80 4.68 19.31
C THR A 75 12.29 4.47 19.05
N ASP A 76 13.17 5.16 19.78
CA ASP A 76 14.63 4.93 19.78
C ASP A 76 15.03 3.62 20.50
N GLU A 77 14.08 2.71 20.68
CA GLU A 77 14.36 1.41 21.27
C GLU A 77 15.11 0.56 20.25
N CYS A 78 16.06 -0.24 20.72
CA CYS A 78 16.62 -1.29 19.90
C CYS A 78 15.90 -2.61 20.21
N ARG A 79 15.00 -3.05 19.31
CA ARG A 79 14.38 -4.38 19.40
C ARG A 79 15.29 -5.44 18.78
N GLN A 80 15.66 -6.44 19.58
CA GLN A 80 16.51 -7.52 19.11
C GLN A 80 15.86 -8.25 17.92
N GLY A 81 16.61 -8.39 16.83
CA GLY A 81 16.16 -9.04 15.60
C GLY A 81 15.64 -8.11 14.51
N THR A 82 15.53 -6.80 14.76
CA THR A 82 15.06 -5.83 13.77
C THR A 82 16.21 -5.12 13.05
N MET A 83 15.96 -4.63 11.84
CA MET A 83 16.99 -4.02 10.99
C MET A 83 17.57 -2.74 11.60
N ASP A 84 16.77 -1.99 12.37
CA ASP A 84 17.22 -0.80 13.12
C ASP A 84 18.31 -1.12 14.17
N CYS A 85 18.42 -2.39 14.55
CA CYS A 85 19.41 -2.92 15.50
C CYS A 85 20.57 -3.67 14.85
N GLY A 86 20.72 -3.55 13.53
CA GLY A 86 21.79 -4.23 12.79
C GLY A 86 21.56 -5.73 12.61
N ALA A 87 20.33 -6.22 12.76
CA ALA A 87 20.00 -7.61 12.41
C ALA A 87 20.20 -7.87 10.90
N GLY A 88 20.05 -6.85 10.07
CA GLY A 88 20.24 -6.95 8.63
C GLY A 88 19.86 -5.68 7.90
N HIS A 89 19.76 -5.83 6.59
CA HIS A 89 19.26 -4.82 5.66
C HIS A 89 18.40 -5.51 4.60
N CYS A 90 17.55 -4.76 3.93
CA CYS A 90 16.83 -5.28 2.78
C CYS A 90 17.78 -5.46 1.60
N GLY A 91 17.68 -6.63 0.96
CA GLY A 91 18.42 -6.97 -0.24
C GLY A 91 17.61 -7.88 -1.14
N CYS A 92 18.05 -7.99 -2.38
CA CYS A 92 17.43 -8.80 -3.40
C CYS A 92 18.16 -10.15 -3.52
N GLU A 93 17.49 -11.25 -3.16
CA GLU A 93 18.02 -12.59 -3.34
C GLU A 93 17.08 -13.43 -4.20
N GLN A 94 17.59 -13.97 -5.32
CA GLN A 94 16.84 -14.83 -6.23
C GLN A 94 15.51 -14.20 -6.70
N GLY A 95 15.51 -12.88 -6.94
CA GLY A 95 14.33 -12.15 -7.38
C GLY A 95 13.31 -11.88 -6.28
N ALA A 96 13.66 -12.09 -5.00
CA ALA A 96 12.79 -11.81 -3.85
C ALA A 96 13.46 -10.85 -2.87
N CYS A 97 12.67 -9.93 -2.32
CA CYS A 97 13.13 -9.04 -1.25
C CYS A 97 13.20 -9.80 0.07
N VAL A 98 14.39 -9.88 0.65
CA VAL A 98 14.64 -10.58 1.91
C VAL A 98 15.48 -9.73 2.87
N VAL A 99 15.43 -10.08 4.16
CA VAL A 99 16.36 -9.51 5.13
C VAL A 99 17.69 -10.23 5.01
N VAL A 100 18.68 -9.56 4.44
CA VAL A 100 20.05 -10.05 4.35
C VAL A 100 20.73 -9.79 5.69
N ALA A 101 21.12 -10.87 6.37
CA ALA A 101 21.74 -10.82 7.69
C ALA A 101 22.96 -9.90 7.68
N GLY A 102 23.00 -8.94 8.61
CA GLY A 102 24.18 -8.13 8.85
C GLY A 102 25.31 -9.01 9.36
N LEU A 103 26.56 -8.73 8.98
CA LEU A 103 27.76 -9.47 9.40
C LEU A 103 28.02 -9.49 10.93
N GLY A 104 27.06 -9.09 11.78
CA GLY A 104 27.09 -9.20 13.23
C GLY A 104 26.50 -10.52 13.80
N GLY A 105 26.09 -11.47 12.95
CA GLY A 105 25.32 -12.65 13.38
C GLY A 105 25.98 -14.03 13.20
N VAL A 106 27.19 -14.14 12.66
CA VAL A 106 27.93 -15.42 12.58
C VAL A 106 29.44 -15.15 12.55
N ARG A 107 30.13 -15.18 13.70
CA ARG A 107 30.99 -16.26 14.23
C ARG A 107 31.53 -15.87 15.60
#